data_AF-A0A2A5XER5-F1
#
_entry.id   AF-A0A2A5XER5-F1
#
_cell.length_a   1.000
_cell.length_b   1.000
_cell.length_c   1.000
_cell.angle_alpha   90.00
_cell.angle_beta   90.00
_cell.angle_gamma   90.00
#
_symmetry.space_group_name_H-M   'P 1'
#
loop_
_entity.id
_entity.type
_entity.pdbx_description
1 polymer ?
#
loop_
_entity_poly.entity_id
_entity_poly.type
_entity_poly.pdbx_seq_one_letter_code
_entity_poly.pdbx_strand_id
1 'polypeptide(L)'
;GAEVFNYPWDTWNNLTADDGWWQDLGSMYADTVHDYSSPGYFNYLNNGITNGWDWYEVDGGRQDFMNYFKLCRESTIELSNTKTPNPSTLPGFWNSNKASLMNYMKQSLVGLRGIVTDSINGQPLKSRVEIFNHDIDSSHVYSNLPVGNYHRYLSPGNYAVNFSCSGYQSKSLNVDVFNGNASILDVQLVPLSFVGIIPQIDSKKVIKEVDILGREGSNNAIKIKIYNDGSSIKTINHNNK
;
A
#
# COMPACT_ATOMS: atom_id res chain seq x y z
N GLY A 1 -26.84 22.49 -13.19
CA GLY A 1 -26.26 21.72 -14.29
C GLY A 1 -26.93 20.38 -14.34
N ALA A 2 -26.71 19.58 -13.30
CA ALA A 2 -27.34 18.30 -13.05
C ALA A 2 -27.40 18.04 -11.53
N GLU A 3 -27.85 16.85 -11.14
CA GLU A 3 -27.84 16.35 -9.76
C GLU A 3 -27.28 14.93 -9.77
N VAL A 4 -25.95 14.82 -9.74
CA VAL A 4 -25.23 13.55 -9.94
C VAL A 4 -23.83 13.60 -9.33
N PHE A 5 -23.36 12.46 -8.82
CA PHE A 5 -21.98 12.22 -8.42
C PHE A 5 -21.19 11.71 -9.62
N ASN A 6 -20.24 12.51 -10.10
CA ASN A 6 -19.38 12.21 -11.22
C ASN A 6 -18.01 11.76 -10.73
N TYR A 7 -17.53 10.61 -11.20
CA TYR A 7 -16.24 10.06 -10.83
C TYR A 7 -15.32 9.82 -12.04
N PRO A 8 -13.99 9.73 -11.83
CA PRO A 8 -13.04 9.64 -12.94
C PRO A 8 -13.17 8.33 -13.75
N TRP A 9 -12.63 8.28 -14.97
CA TRP A 9 -12.04 9.42 -15.70
C TRP A 9 -13.11 10.24 -16.42
N ASP A 10 -12.87 11.55 -16.54
CA ASP A 10 -13.62 12.43 -17.45
C ASP A 10 -13.00 12.41 -18.86
N THR A 11 -11.70 12.18 -18.96
CA THR A 11 -10.88 12.34 -20.19
C THR A 11 -10.69 11.05 -20.98
N TRP A 12 -10.74 9.89 -20.33
CA TRP A 12 -10.44 8.62 -20.98
C TRP A 12 -11.57 7.60 -20.85
N ASN A 13 -11.73 6.77 -21.87
CA ASN A 13 -12.75 5.72 -21.90
C ASN A 13 -12.41 4.47 -21.09
N ASN A 14 -11.15 4.29 -20.70
CA ASN A 14 -10.77 3.21 -19.80
C ASN A 14 -11.20 3.55 -18.37
N LEU A 15 -11.47 2.54 -17.57
CA LEU A 15 -11.81 2.74 -16.17
C LEU A 15 -10.55 2.95 -15.33
N THR A 16 -10.71 3.63 -14.20
CA THR A 16 -9.62 3.77 -13.21
C THR A 16 -9.31 2.42 -12.55
N ALA A 17 -8.11 2.26 -11.99
CA ALA A 17 -7.77 1.10 -11.15
C ALA A 17 -8.78 0.87 -10.01
N ASP A 18 -9.35 1.96 -9.48
CA ASP A 18 -10.22 1.97 -8.30
C ASP A 18 -11.70 2.18 -8.66
N ASP A 19 -12.12 1.77 -9.87
CA ASP A 19 -13.49 1.99 -10.37
C ASP A 19 -14.58 1.47 -9.44
N GLY A 20 -14.45 0.23 -8.95
CA GLY A 20 -15.41 -0.33 -7.98
C GLY A 20 -15.48 0.50 -6.69
N TRP A 21 -14.36 1.02 -6.21
CA TRP A 21 -14.32 1.90 -5.04
C TRP A 21 -15.03 3.24 -5.30
N TRP A 22 -14.87 3.81 -6.50
CA TRP A 22 -15.58 5.02 -6.91
C TRP A 22 -17.09 4.81 -6.99
N GLN A 23 -17.53 3.69 -7.56
CA GLN A 23 -18.96 3.34 -7.64
C GLN A 23 -19.57 3.16 -6.24
N ASP A 24 -18.88 2.47 -5.33
CA ASP A 24 -19.30 2.31 -3.94
C ASP A 24 -19.42 3.67 -3.24
N LEU A 25 -18.40 4.52 -3.38
CA LEU A 25 -18.35 5.86 -2.78
C LEU A 25 -19.46 6.78 -3.29
N GLY A 26 -19.68 6.80 -4.61
CA GLY A 26 -20.74 7.58 -5.25
C GLY A 26 -22.13 7.11 -4.83
N SER A 27 -22.35 5.79 -4.79
CA SER A 27 -23.62 5.20 -4.37
C SER A 27 -23.93 5.55 -2.92
N MET A 28 -22.95 5.44 -2.02
CA MET A 28 -23.11 5.86 -0.62
C MET A 28 -23.50 7.33 -0.48
N TYR A 29 -22.94 8.21 -1.33
CA TYR A 29 -23.32 9.62 -1.35
C TYR A 29 -24.78 9.79 -1.80
N ALA A 30 -25.14 9.19 -2.94
CA ALA A 30 -26.46 9.28 -3.55
C ALA A 30 -27.55 8.70 -2.65
N ASP A 31 -27.35 7.50 -2.11
CA ASP A 31 -28.29 6.83 -1.20
C ASP A 31 -28.58 7.69 0.03
N THR A 32 -27.52 8.25 0.64
CA THR A 32 -27.68 9.17 1.78
C THR A 32 -28.41 10.45 1.35
N VAL A 33 -28.24 10.95 0.12
CA VAL A 33 -29.02 12.10 -0.35
C VAL A 33 -30.50 11.74 -0.46
N HIS A 34 -30.83 10.57 -1.00
CA HIS A 34 -32.22 10.12 -1.19
C HIS A 34 -32.97 9.98 0.15
N ASP A 35 -32.29 9.52 1.20
CA ASP A 35 -32.88 9.41 2.55
C ASP A 35 -33.27 10.76 3.18
N TYR A 36 -32.56 11.83 2.82
CA TYR A 36 -32.71 13.16 3.44
C TYR A 36 -33.34 14.20 2.49
N SER A 37 -33.83 13.79 1.33
CA SER A 37 -34.37 14.68 0.31
C SER A 37 -35.79 14.32 -0.10
N SER A 38 -36.40 15.20 -0.89
CA SER A 38 -37.69 14.89 -1.51
C SER A 38 -37.48 13.87 -2.64
N PRO A 39 -38.44 12.96 -2.88
CA PRO A 39 -38.35 12.01 -3.99
C PRO A 39 -38.02 12.71 -5.32
N GLY A 40 -37.03 12.18 -6.02
CA GLY A 40 -36.59 12.71 -7.31
C GLY A 40 -35.38 13.64 -7.27
N TYR A 41 -34.90 14.04 -6.10
CA TYR A 41 -33.61 14.76 -5.99
C TYR A 41 -32.44 13.79 -6.15
N PHE A 42 -31.41 14.19 -6.93
CA PHE A 42 -30.17 13.42 -7.09
C PHE A 42 -30.35 12.00 -7.66
N ASN A 43 -31.34 11.78 -8.52
CA ASN A 43 -31.62 10.49 -9.15
C ASN A 43 -31.17 10.37 -10.61
N TYR A 44 -30.40 11.36 -11.10
CA TYR A 44 -30.03 11.44 -12.51
C TYR A 44 -29.10 10.29 -12.92
N LEU A 45 -29.17 9.87 -14.20
CA LEU A 45 -28.42 8.74 -14.77
C LEU A 45 -28.60 7.45 -13.95
N ASN A 46 -27.51 6.86 -13.48
CA ASN A 46 -27.53 5.59 -12.75
C ASN A 46 -27.86 5.84 -11.27
N ASN A 47 -29.09 6.31 -10.98
CA ASN A 47 -29.57 6.63 -9.64
C ASN A 47 -28.65 7.59 -8.86
N GLY A 48 -28.15 8.63 -9.53
CA GLY A 48 -27.34 9.67 -8.91
C GLY A 48 -25.83 9.50 -9.04
N ILE A 49 -25.33 8.53 -9.83
CA ILE A 49 -23.91 8.40 -10.13
C ILE A 49 -23.62 8.31 -11.64
N THR A 50 -22.41 8.70 -12.03
CA THR A 50 -21.89 8.49 -13.39
C THR A 50 -20.36 8.46 -13.43
N ASN A 51 -19.80 7.62 -14.31
CA ASN A 51 -18.43 7.83 -14.79
C ASN A 51 -18.42 9.07 -15.68
N GLY A 52 -17.34 9.85 -15.62
CA GLY A 52 -17.20 11.11 -16.35
C GLY A 52 -17.28 10.95 -17.85
N TRP A 53 -16.41 10.11 -18.41
CA TRP A 53 -16.37 9.81 -19.83
C TRP A 53 -17.71 9.30 -20.37
N ASP A 54 -18.35 8.38 -19.64
CA ASP A 54 -19.65 7.82 -20.02
C ASP A 54 -20.78 8.87 -20.02
N TRP A 55 -20.67 9.92 -19.20
CA TRP A 55 -21.61 11.04 -19.26
C TRP A 55 -21.31 11.93 -20.47
N TYR A 56 -20.10 12.48 -20.52
CA TYR A 56 -19.49 13.13 -21.69
C TYR A 56 -18.01 13.43 -21.40
N GLU A 57 -17.17 13.31 -22.43
CA GLU A 57 -15.74 13.60 -22.35
C GLU A 57 -15.46 15.05 -21.92
N VAL A 58 -14.54 15.22 -20.96
CA VAL A 58 -14.00 16.54 -20.55
C VAL A 58 -12.49 16.49 -20.45
N ASP A 59 -11.82 17.12 -21.41
CA ASP A 59 -10.38 17.34 -21.38
C ASP A 59 -9.96 18.42 -20.39
N GLY A 60 -8.87 18.17 -19.66
CA GLY A 60 -8.24 19.17 -18.79
C GLY A 60 -9.02 19.48 -17.51
N GLY A 61 -9.96 18.61 -17.14
CA GLY A 61 -10.71 18.70 -15.90
C GLY A 61 -9.83 18.64 -14.65
N ARG A 62 -10.20 19.40 -13.61
CA ARG A 62 -9.48 19.40 -12.33
C ARG A 62 -9.52 18.02 -11.66
N GLN A 63 -10.65 17.32 -11.78
CA GLN A 63 -10.86 15.99 -11.22
C GLN A 63 -9.77 15.02 -11.68
N ASP A 64 -9.63 14.83 -12.99
CA ASP A 64 -8.64 13.92 -13.57
C ASP A 64 -7.20 14.36 -13.26
N PHE A 65 -6.94 15.68 -13.31
CA PHE A 65 -5.62 16.21 -12.93
C PHE A 65 -5.23 15.85 -11.49
N MET A 66 -6.16 16.00 -10.55
CA MET A 66 -5.91 15.70 -9.14
C MET A 66 -5.73 14.20 -8.91
N ASN A 67 -6.47 13.36 -9.63
CA ASN A 67 -6.35 11.90 -9.53
C ASN A 67 -5.03 11.39 -10.13
N TYR A 68 -4.69 11.82 -11.35
CA TYR A 68 -3.51 11.30 -12.06
C TYR A 68 -2.20 11.93 -11.58
N PHE A 69 -2.12 13.26 -11.50
CA PHE A 69 -0.85 13.96 -11.25
C PHE A 69 -0.60 14.30 -9.78
N LYS A 70 -1.67 14.42 -8.97
CA LYS A 70 -1.56 14.72 -7.53
C LYS A 70 -1.80 13.52 -6.64
N LEU A 71 -2.15 12.37 -7.22
CA LEU A 71 -2.42 11.12 -6.50
C LEU A 71 -3.49 11.32 -5.41
N CYS A 72 -4.37 12.29 -5.62
CA CYS A 72 -5.55 12.54 -4.79
C CYS A 72 -6.67 11.59 -5.24
N ARG A 73 -7.74 11.51 -4.45
CA ARG A 73 -9.01 10.93 -4.90
C ARG A 73 -10.06 12.01 -4.89
N GLU A 74 -10.28 12.60 -6.05
CA GLU A 74 -11.24 13.68 -6.27
C GLU A 74 -12.40 13.24 -7.16
N SER A 75 -13.61 13.67 -6.81
CA SER A 75 -14.83 13.52 -7.60
C SER A 75 -15.45 14.91 -7.85
N THR A 76 -16.36 14.97 -8.81
CA THR A 76 -17.18 16.15 -9.11
C THR A 76 -18.60 15.86 -8.66
N ILE A 77 -19.19 16.74 -7.85
CA ILE A 77 -20.56 16.57 -7.37
C ILE A 77 -21.42 17.72 -7.90
N GLU A 78 -22.36 17.39 -8.79
CA GLU A 78 -23.36 18.31 -9.32
C GLU A 78 -24.57 18.31 -8.38
N LEU A 79 -24.90 19.47 -7.80
CA LEU A 79 -25.86 19.54 -6.68
C LEU A 79 -27.24 20.09 -7.06
N SER A 80 -27.38 20.69 -8.24
CA SER A 80 -28.63 21.35 -8.63
C SER A 80 -28.76 21.44 -10.15
N ASN A 81 -29.96 21.19 -10.66
CA ASN A 81 -30.31 21.47 -12.05
C ASN A 81 -30.15 22.96 -12.42
N THR A 82 -30.41 23.89 -11.49
CA THR A 82 -30.22 25.33 -11.71
C THR A 82 -28.82 25.77 -11.31
N LYS A 83 -28.02 26.31 -12.25
CA LYS A 83 -26.61 26.74 -11.97
C LYS A 83 -26.50 27.81 -10.88
N THR A 84 -27.47 28.71 -10.81
CA THR A 84 -27.56 29.78 -9.81
C THR A 84 -28.95 29.74 -9.17
N PRO A 85 -29.19 28.82 -8.21
CA PRO A 85 -30.51 28.67 -7.61
C PRO A 85 -30.89 29.90 -6.78
N ASN A 86 -32.19 30.07 -6.53
CA ASN A 86 -32.67 31.15 -5.66
C ASN A 86 -32.09 30.95 -4.23
N PRO A 87 -31.56 32.00 -3.58
CA PRO A 87 -31.04 31.90 -2.22
C PRO A 87 -32.01 31.26 -1.22
N SER A 88 -33.33 31.38 -1.41
CA SER A 88 -34.35 30.78 -0.55
C SER A 88 -34.36 29.25 -0.58
N THR A 89 -33.81 28.61 -1.62
CA THR A 89 -33.76 27.13 -1.74
C THR A 89 -32.49 26.53 -1.15
N LEU A 90 -31.46 27.34 -0.85
CA LEU A 90 -30.18 26.86 -0.32
C LEU A 90 -30.31 26.05 0.99
N PRO A 91 -31.19 26.40 1.95
CA PRO A 91 -31.41 25.57 3.12
C PRO A 91 -31.91 24.15 2.80
N GLY A 92 -32.70 24.01 1.72
CA GLY A 92 -33.16 22.71 1.23
C GLY A 92 -32.01 21.86 0.72
N PHE A 93 -31.18 22.40 -0.17
CA PHE A 93 -29.99 21.71 -0.67
C PHE A 93 -29.04 21.32 0.46
N TRP A 94 -28.83 22.20 1.44
CA TRP A 94 -28.03 21.88 2.62
C TRP A 94 -28.60 20.70 3.39
N ASN A 95 -29.89 20.72 3.73
CA ASN A 95 -30.50 19.64 4.51
C ASN A 95 -30.44 18.29 3.77
N SER A 96 -30.59 18.30 2.45
CA SER A 96 -30.50 17.10 1.61
C SER A 96 -29.09 16.54 1.48
N ASN A 97 -28.05 17.38 1.46
CA ASN A 97 -26.66 16.93 1.21
C ASN A 97 -25.79 16.84 2.45
N LYS A 98 -26.15 17.50 3.56
CA LYS A 98 -25.29 17.59 4.74
C LYS A 98 -24.85 16.22 5.24
N ALA A 99 -25.76 15.26 5.33
CA ALA A 99 -25.45 13.90 5.79
C ALA A 99 -24.46 13.20 4.83
N SER A 100 -24.72 13.28 3.52
CA SER A 100 -23.88 12.70 2.47
C SER A 100 -22.48 13.30 2.45
N LEU A 101 -22.35 14.63 2.59
CA LEU A 101 -21.06 15.32 2.69
C LEU A 101 -20.27 14.87 3.92
N MET A 102 -20.92 14.70 5.07
CA MET A 102 -20.24 14.17 6.26
C MET A 102 -19.79 12.72 6.05
N ASN A 103 -20.63 11.88 5.44
CA ASN A 103 -20.30 10.48 5.18
C ASN A 103 -19.16 10.35 4.16
N TYR A 104 -19.17 11.17 3.11
CA TYR A 104 -18.09 11.28 2.13
C TYR A 104 -16.75 11.65 2.79
N MET A 105 -16.73 12.66 3.65
CA MET A 105 -15.51 13.02 4.37
C MET A 105 -15.01 11.91 5.30
N LYS A 106 -15.90 11.13 5.93
CA LYS A 106 -15.51 9.98 6.76
C LYS A 106 -14.82 8.89 5.95
N GLN A 107 -15.09 8.76 4.65
CA GLN A 107 -14.40 7.77 3.80
C GLN A 107 -12.89 8.05 3.69
N SER A 108 -12.43 9.28 4.00
CA SER A 108 -11.00 9.56 4.12
C SER A 108 -10.30 8.78 5.24
N LEU A 109 -11.04 8.15 6.15
CA LEU A 109 -10.52 7.43 7.31
C LEU A 109 -10.43 5.91 7.12
N VAL A 110 -11.02 5.36 6.05
CA VAL A 110 -11.11 3.91 5.78
C VAL A 110 -10.10 3.47 4.71
N GLY A 111 -10.03 2.17 4.44
CA GLY A 111 -9.10 1.60 3.47
C GLY A 111 -7.76 1.20 4.11
N LEU A 112 -6.71 1.07 3.30
CA LEU A 112 -5.38 0.70 3.76
C LEU A 112 -4.59 1.94 4.16
N ARG A 113 -3.97 1.93 5.33
CA ARG A 113 -3.12 3.03 5.78
C ARG A 113 -2.08 2.56 6.80
N GLY A 114 -1.08 3.39 7.06
CA GLY A 114 -0.04 3.07 8.03
C GLY A 114 1.13 4.01 7.88
N ILE A 115 2.27 3.64 8.46
CA ILE A 115 3.50 4.41 8.44
C ILE A 115 4.64 3.57 7.83
N VAL A 116 5.48 4.20 7.00
CA VAL A 116 6.70 3.60 6.46
C VAL A 116 7.93 4.25 7.10
N THR A 117 8.81 3.44 7.68
CA THR A 117 10.03 3.87 8.40
C THR A 117 11.27 3.10 7.99
N ASP A 118 12.43 3.65 8.29
CA ASP A 118 13.73 3.00 8.24
C ASP A 118 13.86 1.99 9.40
N SER A 119 14.24 0.75 9.10
CA SER A 119 14.36 -0.32 10.09
C SER A 119 15.49 -0.13 11.11
N ILE A 120 16.48 0.71 10.82
CA ILE A 120 17.69 0.90 11.63
C ILE A 120 17.53 2.09 12.58
N ASN A 121 17.13 3.25 12.06
CA ASN A 121 17.05 4.49 12.84
C ASN A 121 15.61 4.93 13.16
N GLY A 122 14.60 4.19 12.67
CA GLY A 122 13.19 4.48 12.89
C GLY A 122 12.67 5.75 12.21
N GLN A 123 13.48 6.40 11.35
CA GLN A 123 13.08 7.63 10.70
C GLN A 123 12.00 7.38 9.64
N PRO A 124 11.04 8.30 9.49
CA PRO A 124 9.96 8.20 8.52
C PRO A 124 10.51 8.30 7.09
N LEU A 125 9.93 7.52 6.18
CA LEU A 125 10.33 7.48 4.78
C LEU A 125 9.24 8.02 3.88
N LYS A 126 9.66 8.67 2.78
CA LYS A 126 8.81 8.91 1.61
C LYS A 126 8.94 7.70 0.66
N SER A 127 8.11 6.70 0.90
CA SER A 127 8.05 5.44 0.16
C SER A 127 6.89 5.47 -0.82
N ARG A 128 7.10 4.90 -2.00
CA ARG A 128 6.01 4.52 -2.89
C ARG A 128 5.29 3.31 -2.31
N VAL A 129 3.97 3.32 -2.38
CA VAL A 129 3.07 2.24 -1.97
C VAL A 129 2.21 1.88 -3.17
N GLU A 130 2.43 0.68 -3.71
CA GLU A 130 1.80 0.21 -4.95
C GLU A 130 1.11 -1.13 -4.69
N ILE A 131 -0.09 -1.29 -5.21
CA ILE A 131 -0.83 -2.55 -5.19
C ILE A 131 -0.52 -3.34 -6.46
N PHE A 132 0.13 -4.49 -6.29
CA PHE A 132 0.55 -5.32 -7.40
C PHE A 132 -0.65 -5.88 -8.18
N ASN A 133 -0.56 -5.88 -9.52
CA ASN A 133 -1.64 -6.28 -10.44
C ASN A 133 -2.97 -5.51 -10.29
N HIS A 134 -2.95 -4.35 -9.63
CA HIS A 134 -4.11 -3.48 -9.46
C HIS A 134 -3.81 -2.07 -9.93
N ASP A 135 -2.69 -1.50 -9.46
CA ASP A 135 -2.36 -0.12 -9.77
C ASP A 135 -1.97 0.08 -11.24
N ILE A 136 -2.64 1.04 -11.89
CA ILE A 136 -2.42 1.51 -13.26
C ILE A 136 -2.60 3.03 -13.29
N ASP A 137 -2.18 3.71 -14.37
CA ASP A 137 -2.50 5.12 -14.61
C ASP A 137 -2.25 6.05 -13.40
N SER A 138 -1.10 5.89 -12.74
CA SER A 138 -0.72 6.65 -11.54
C SER A 138 -1.68 6.48 -10.34
N SER A 139 -2.31 5.32 -10.16
CA SER A 139 -3.16 5.05 -9.00
C SER A 139 -2.40 4.74 -7.70
N HIS A 140 -1.08 4.51 -7.77
CA HIS A 140 -0.23 4.32 -6.60
C HIS A 140 -0.18 5.57 -5.71
N VAL A 141 0.24 5.41 -4.44
CA VAL A 141 0.39 6.52 -3.49
C VAL A 141 1.80 6.59 -2.93
N TYR A 142 2.09 7.66 -2.20
CA TYR A 142 3.33 7.79 -1.43
C TYR A 142 3.00 8.01 0.03
N SER A 143 3.87 7.51 0.92
CA SER A 143 3.89 8.01 2.28
C SER A 143 4.41 9.45 2.34
N ASN A 144 3.93 10.20 3.33
CA ASN A 144 4.24 11.62 3.49
C ASN A 144 5.07 11.88 4.74
N LEU A 145 6.12 12.68 4.57
CA LEU A 145 6.90 13.24 5.68
C LEU A 145 6.14 14.38 6.36
N PRO A 146 6.39 14.66 7.66
CA PRO A 146 7.42 14.06 8.51
C PRO A 146 6.95 12.81 9.29
N VAL A 147 5.76 12.28 9.04
CA VAL A 147 5.25 11.13 9.80
C VAL A 147 5.59 9.80 9.13
N GLY A 148 5.76 9.80 7.81
CA GLY A 148 5.89 8.59 7.01
C GLY A 148 4.53 7.91 6.76
N ASN A 149 3.41 8.62 6.96
CA ASN A 149 2.08 8.03 6.83
C ASN A 149 1.62 7.95 5.37
N TYR A 150 0.94 6.87 4.99
CA TYR A 150 0.30 6.71 3.69
C TYR A 150 -1.17 6.35 3.87
N HIS A 151 -1.98 6.64 2.83
CA HIS A 151 -3.40 6.29 2.79
C HIS A 151 -3.73 5.83 1.37
N ARG A 152 -4.32 4.64 1.26
CA ARG A 152 -4.70 3.99 0.02
C ARG A 152 -6.15 3.52 0.15
N TYR A 153 -7.04 4.22 -0.55
CA TYR A 153 -8.46 3.90 -0.57
C TYR A 153 -8.72 2.75 -1.53
N LEU A 154 -9.32 1.67 -1.03
CA LEU A 154 -9.54 0.42 -1.76
C LEU A 154 -10.89 -0.15 -1.35
N SER A 155 -11.55 -0.84 -2.26
CA SER A 155 -12.67 -1.72 -1.91
C SER A 155 -12.20 -2.85 -0.99
N PRO A 156 -13.11 -3.51 -0.25
CA PRO A 156 -12.75 -4.65 0.57
C PRO A 156 -12.14 -5.79 -0.26
N GLY A 157 -11.04 -6.37 0.21
CA GLY A 157 -10.32 -7.40 -0.55
C GLY A 157 -8.97 -7.77 0.04
N ASN A 158 -8.32 -8.77 -0.56
CA ASN A 158 -6.95 -9.15 -0.23
C ASN A 158 -6.00 -8.58 -1.29
N TYR A 159 -4.96 -7.87 -0.84
CA TYR A 159 -4.07 -7.13 -1.72
C TYR A 159 -2.61 -7.47 -1.42
N ALA A 160 -1.80 -7.62 -2.48
CA ALA A 160 -0.35 -7.68 -2.40
C ALA A 160 0.22 -6.26 -2.57
N VAL A 161 0.76 -5.69 -1.51
CA VAL A 161 1.26 -4.32 -1.46
C VAL A 161 2.77 -4.32 -1.53
N ASN A 162 3.32 -3.55 -2.46
CA ASN A 162 4.75 -3.33 -2.62
C ASN A 162 5.15 -1.95 -2.09
N PHE A 163 6.10 -1.94 -1.16
CA PHE A 163 6.70 -0.74 -0.58
C PHE A 163 8.12 -0.57 -1.12
N SER A 164 8.40 0.59 -1.72
CA SER A 164 9.72 0.88 -2.29
C SER A 164 10.16 2.32 -2.02
N CYS A 165 11.41 2.49 -1.60
CA CYS A 165 12.04 3.79 -1.37
C CYS A 165 13.48 3.76 -1.89
N SER A 166 13.94 4.84 -2.51
CA SER A 166 15.31 4.93 -3.04
C SER A 166 16.33 4.72 -1.91
N GLY A 167 17.30 3.82 -2.11
CA GLY A 167 18.30 3.47 -1.09
C GLY A 167 17.85 2.38 -0.10
N TYR A 168 16.66 1.80 -0.28
CA TYR A 168 16.13 0.72 0.57
C TYR A 168 15.79 -0.54 -0.24
N GLN A 169 15.87 -1.70 0.40
CA GLN A 169 15.31 -2.95 -0.11
C GLN A 169 13.78 -2.84 -0.14
N SER A 170 13.18 -3.14 -1.29
CA SER A 170 11.71 -3.16 -1.42
C SER A 170 11.12 -4.32 -0.63
N LYS A 171 9.90 -4.15 -0.12
CA LYS A 171 9.20 -5.16 0.67
C LYS A 171 7.77 -5.31 0.16
N SER A 172 7.37 -6.55 -0.10
CA SER A 172 5.99 -6.88 -0.49
C SER A 172 5.29 -7.63 0.64
N LEU A 173 4.06 -7.23 0.96
CA LEU A 173 3.25 -7.80 2.04
C LEU A 173 1.81 -7.99 1.57
N ASN A 174 1.15 -9.04 2.03
CA ASN A 174 -0.29 -9.23 1.82
C ASN A 174 -1.07 -8.54 2.94
N VAL A 175 -2.21 -7.93 2.60
CA VAL A 175 -3.10 -7.27 3.57
C VAL A 175 -4.56 -7.47 3.19
N ASP A 176 -5.39 -7.66 4.21
CA ASP A 176 -6.84 -7.67 4.07
C ASP A 176 -7.39 -6.27 4.34
N VAL A 177 -8.15 -5.73 3.39
CA VAL A 177 -8.91 -4.48 3.51
C VAL A 177 -10.36 -4.84 3.82
N PHE A 178 -10.87 -4.32 4.94
CA PHE A 178 -12.23 -4.58 5.39
C PHE A 178 -13.15 -3.39 5.10
N ASN A 179 -14.43 -3.69 4.90
CA ASN A 179 -15.43 -2.64 4.71
C ASN A 179 -15.58 -1.76 5.95
N GLY A 180 -15.72 -0.45 5.73
CA GLY A 180 -16.04 0.54 6.76
C GLY A 180 -14.96 0.79 7.82
N ASN A 181 -13.80 0.13 7.74
CA ASN A 181 -12.73 0.22 8.72
C ASN A 181 -11.38 0.53 8.05
N ALA A 182 -10.46 1.07 8.84
CA ALA A 182 -9.06 1.19 8.44
C ALA A 182 -8.32 -0.13 8.68
N SER A 183 -7.67 -0.64 7.64
CA SER A 183 -6.64 -1.68 7.78
C SER A 183 -5.29 -1.00 8.00
N ILE A 184 -4.71 -1.19 9.19
CA ILE A 184 -3.43 -0.59 9.56
C ILE A 184 -2.29 -1.53 9.21
N LEU A 185 -1.34 -1.06 8.41
CA LEU A 185 -0.12 -1.78 8.05
C LEU A 185 1.10 -0.86 8.13
N ASP A 186 1.81 -0.93 9.24
CA ASP A 186 3.09 -0.23 9.41
C ASP A 186 4.23 -1.08 8.86
N VAL A 187 5.17 -0.43 8.18
CA VAL A 187 6.24 -1.10 7.43
C VAL A 187 7.59 -0.47 7.73
N GLN A 188 8.58 -1.32 7.98
CA GLN A 188 9.98 -0.94 8.06
C GLN A 188 10.74 -1.44 6.83
N LEU A 189 11.48 -0.54 6.17
CA LEU A 189 12.35 -0.85 5.05
C LEU A 189 13.82 -0.88 5.49
N VAL A 190 14.59 -1.81 4.93
CA VAL A 190 16.01 -2.01 5.26
C VAL A 190 16.88 -1.22 4.27
N PRO A 191 17.81 -0.36 4.71
CA PRO A 191 18.74 0.32 3.81
C PRO A 191 19.59 -0.65 2.98
N LEU A 192 19.85 -0.35 1.71
CA LEU A 192 20.67 -1.18 0.81
C LEU A 192 22.13 -1.30 1.29
N SER A 193 22.64 -0.31 2.02
CA SER A 193 24.00 -0.28 2.55
C SER A 193 24.22 -1.19 3.76
N PHE A 194 23.17 -1.86 4.26
CA PHE A 194 23.30 -2.84 5.32
C PHE A 194 23.77 -4.19 4.77
N VAL A 195 25.07 -4.47 4.87
CA VAL A 195 25.59 -5.83 4.74
C VAL A 195 25.33 -6.53 6.07
N GLY A 196 24.50 -7.58 6.05
CA GLY A 196 24.28 -8.42 7.24
C GLY A 196 25.60 -8.96 7.78
N ILE A 197 25.68 -9.19 9.10
CA ILE A 197 26.85 -9.86 9.70
C ILE A 197 26.99 -11.23 9.04
N ILE A 198 27.99 -11.40 8.17
CA ILE A 198 28.41 -12.72 7.72
C ILE A 198 29.11 -13.34 8.92
N PRO A 199 28.62 -14.46 9.49
CA PRO A 199 29.41 -15.20 10.47
C PRO A 199 30.73 -15.55 9.80
N GLN A 200 31.84 -15.04 10.32
CA GLN A 200 33.15 -15.48 9.88
C GLN A 200 33.27 -16.95 10.30
N ILE A 201 32.92 -17.86 9.38
CA ILE A 201 33.26 -19.27 9.53
C ILE A 201 34.77 -19.32 9.31
N ASP A 202 35.53 -19.12 10.38
CA ASP A 202 36.96 -19.39 10.34
C ASP A 202 37.12 -20.86 9.99
N SER A 203 37.73 -21.12 8.83
CA SER A 203 38.04 -22.48 8.40
C SER A 203 38.90 -23.12 9.48
N LYS A 204 38.41 -24.21 10.09
CA LYS A 204 39.14 -24.92 11.15
C LYS A 204 40.53 -25.31 10.64
N LYS A 205 41.58 -24.74 11.22
CA LYS A 205 42.98 -25.10 10.92
C LYS A 205 43.44 -26.15 11.90
N VAL A 206 44.01 -27.24 11.40
CA VAL A 206 44.69 -28.23 12.24
C VAL A 206 45.93 -27.56 12.82
N ILE A 207 46.00 -27.47 14.14
CA ILE A 207 47.16 -26.91 14.86
C ILE A 207 48.06 -28.01 15.41
N LYS A 208 47.53 -29.23 15.59
CA LYS A 208 48.30 -30.37 16.10
C LYS A 208 47.74 -31.69 15.57
N GLU A 209 48.62 -32.64 15.29
CA GLU A 209 48.25 -34.03 15.00
C GLU A 209 49.06 -34.97 15.89
N VAL A 210 48.37 -35.74 16.74
CA VAL A 210 48.99 -36.64 17.72
C VAL A 210 48.43 -38.06 17.62
N ASP A 211 49.15 -39.04 18.14
CA ASP A 211 48.57 -40.38 18.40
C ASP A 211 47.74 -40.40 19.70
N ILE A 212 47.17 -41.56 20.02
CA ILE A 212 46.36 -41.76 21.25
C ILE A 212 47.13 -41.53 22.56
N LEU A 213 48.47 -41.46 22.51
CA LEU A 213 49.33 -41.16 23.66
C LEU A 213 49.84 -39.71 23.64
N GLY A 214 49.38 -38.88 22.70
CA GLY A 214 49.76 -37.47 22.61
C GLY A 214 51.08 -37.20 21.87
N ARG A 215 51.66 -38.18 21.19
CA ARG A 215 52.95 -38.05 20.47
C ARG A 215 52.76 -37.58 19.02
N GLU A 216 53.56 -36.63 18.58
CA GLU A 216 53.61 -36.20 17.18
C GLU A 216 54.48 -37.14 16.32
N GLY A 217 54.25 -37.17 15.01
CA GLY A 217 55.10 -37.93 14.06
C GLY A 217 55.00 -39.46 14.15
N SER A 218 54.11 -40.00 14.98
CA SER A 218 53.91 -41.45 15.15
C SER A 218 53.38 -42.12 13.87
N ASN A 219 53.82 -43.35 13.56
CA ASN A 219 53.29 -44.15 12.45
C ASN A 219 52.02 -44.95 12.82
N ASN A 220 51.41 -44.65 13.98
CA ASN A 220 50.19 -45.30 14.42
C ASN A 220 49.02 -45.01 13.47
N ALA A 221 48.20 -46.03 13.22
CA ALA A 221 47.02 -45.94 12.36
C ALA A 221 45.95 -44.97 12.89
N ILE A 222 45.92 -44.72 14.20
CA ILE A 222 44.98 -43.79 14.83
C ILE A 222 45.67 -42.46 15.10
N LYS A 223 45.09 -41.39 14.55
CA LYS A 223 45.53 -40.01 14.71
C LYS A 223 44.42 -39.15 15.29
N ILE A 224 44.77 -38.15 16.08
CA ILE A 224 43.85 -37.13 16.60
C ILE A 224 44.33 -35.79 16.08
N LYS A 225 43.51 -35.15 15.24
CA LYS A 225 43.72 -33.79 14.75
C LYS A 225 43.06 -32.83 15.71
N ILE A 226 43.82 -31.86 16.23
CA ILE A 226 43.35 -30.78 17.09
C ILE A 226 43.29 -29.51 16.26
N TYR A 227 42.16 -28.82 16.31
CA TYR A 227 41.92 -27.60 15.56
C TYR A 227 42.13 -26.35 16.41
N ASN A 228 42.36 -25.22 15.76
CA ASN A 228 42.54 -23.91 16.40
C ASN A 228 41.35 -23.45 17.26
N ASP A 229 40.16 -24.00 17.03
CA ASP A 229 38.95 -23.76 17.82
C ASP A 229 38.81 -24.67 19.05
N GLY A 230 39.82 -25.50 19.33
CA GLY A 230 39.82 -26.46 20.44
C GLY A 230 39.06 -27.75 20.17
N SER A 231 38.41 -27.89 19.02
CA SER A 231 37.79 -29.16 18.62
C SER A 231 38.85 -30.19 18.21
N SER A 232 38.50 -31.48 18.29
CA SER A 232 39.38 -32.56 17.83
C SER A 232 38.63 -33.64 17.07
N ILE A 233 39.31 -34.25 16.09
CA ILE A 233 38.76 -35.34 15.28
C ILE A 233 39.74 -36.51 15.28
N LYS A 234 39.21 -37.70 15.60
CA LYS A 234 39.92 -38.97 15.48
C LYS A 234 39.85 -39.45 14.02
N THR A 235 41.02 -39.72 13.45
CA THR A 235 41.18 -40.24 12.09
C THR A 235 41.82 -41.63 12.17
N ILE A 236 41.35 -42.57 11.37
CA ILE A 236 41.91 -43.92 11.28
C ILE A 236 42.43 -44.11 9.86
N ASN A 237 43.75 -44.17 9.72
CA ASN A 237 44.40 -44.46 8.44
C ASN A 237 44.48 -45.98 8.26
N HIS A 238 43.64 -46.52 7.40
CA HIS A 238 43.79 -47.89 6.94
C HIS A 238 44.91 -47.94 5.91
N ASN A 239 46.09 -48.37 6.31
CA ASN A 239 47.12 -48.77 5.35
C ASN A 239 46.66 -50.11 4.76
N ASN A 240 46.05 -50.07 3.56
CA ASN A 240 45.81 -51.27 2.76
C ASN A 240 47.18 -51.89 2.45
N LYS A 241 47.45 -53.06 3.03
CA LYS A 241 48.54 -53.94 2.60
C LYS A 241 48.20 -54.59 1.27
#